data_AF-K9W6A2-F1
#
_entry.id   AF-K9W6A2-F1
#
_cell.length_a   1.000
_cell.length_b   1.000
_cell.length_c   1.000
_cell.angle_alpha   90.00
_cell.angle_beta   90.00
_cell.angle_gamma   90.00
#
_symmetry.space_group_name_H-M   'P 1'
#
loop_
_entity.id
_entity.type
_entity.pdbx_description
1 polymer ?
#
loop_
_entity_poly.entity_id
_entity_poly.type
_entity_poly.pdbx_seq_one_letter_code
_entity_poly.pdbx_strand_id
1 'polypeptide(L)'
;MHQFLRDCASVSARNRFTAINTFYMNSTELTNSQKLHGSFQYSIFYLTLLAFVIAAMPTPGMAQQPKKNAPFKLAQSGGVLRESAYTLGAGDRVRIDVFNVPEYSGEYQVLVDGTINLPIIGGVTVQGRSLQTASTAISNQFARYLKRPLVTVSLLAPRPVKIALSGEVNRAGSVVIPFGEGRQFPTLSQAIQLAGGTTQAGNIRQVQVRRRISPGRQQVITTNLWDVLENGNLAQDITLRDGDTIFIPTVAAVSASDSRQIANSNLGTQVTGPIRIAMVGEVSRPGTYSVQPQSAGGSGQAGAGRPATLTQAILLAGGLTPSAGISQIQIRRPTRSGSDRVLVANLLQLLQQGDIGQDVMLQEGDTVLVPTRTDNNPAEASILAASTLATQVTGPLKVALVGEVNRPGTYAVKPEAAGPNGTSTPPTLTQAIQGAGGIKPTANIRAVEIRRNSRNGSGQVITANLWQLLQSGDFSQDLLLQEGDTIVVPTAANLDPREAEALAQSTFSPDKIRVSIVGEVKQPGAVELPPNTPLTLALQAAGGFNNGRARTNRVDLVRLNPDGTVTKRTIGVDLSRGIDQQNNPALRNNDVIVVNRSNLATIGDTVGTVLNPLGSIFSLFNFLRILR
;
A
#
# COMPACT_ATOMS: atom_id res chain seq x y z
N MET A 1 -48.71 68.90 -17.50
CA MET A 1 -48.89 67.88 -16.45
C MET A 1 -47.54 67.19 -16.29
N HIS A 2 -46.71 67.53 -15.28
CA HIS A 2 -46.83 67.19 -13.85
C HIS A 2 -46.61 65.69 -13.57
N GLN A 3 -45.77 65.26 -12.60
CA GLN A 3 -44.89 66.03 -11.70
C GLN A 3 -43.86 65.12 -10.99
N PHE A 4 -42.58 65.54 -10.95
CA PHE A 4 -41.54 65.20 -9.94
C PHE A 4 -40.98 63.75 -9.87
N LEU A 5 -39.67 63.50 -9.70
CA LEU A 5 -38.69 63.84 -8.64
C LEU A 5 -38.99 63.08 -7.32
N ARG A 6 -38.01 62.50 -6.59
CA ARG A 6 -36.52 62.51 -6.66
C ARG A 6 -35.97 61.15 -6.11
N ASP A 7 -34.70 60.86 -5.80
CA ASP A 7 -33.49 61.69 -5.60
C ASP A 7 -32.15 60.98 -6.00
N CYS A 8 -31.02 61.61 -5.65
CA CYS A 8 -29.61 61.33 -5.98
C CYS A 8 -28.96 60.20 -5.13
N ALA A 9 -27.68 59.78 -5.28
CA ALA A 9 -26.54 60.37 -6.01
C ALA A 9 -25.42 59.39 -6.48
N SER A 10 -24.82 59.72 -7.64
CA SER A 10 -23.41 59.60 -8.07
C SER A 10 -22.38 58.60 -7.47
N VAL A 11 -21.98 57.61 -8.30
CA VAL A 11 -20.67 57.56 -9.01
C VAL A 11 -19.32 57.59 -8.24
N SER A 12 -18.55 56.49 -8.41
CA SER A 12 -17.07 56.41 -8.62
C SER A 12 -16.11 55.81 -7.56
N ALA A 13 -15.42 54.75 -8.00
CA ALA A 13 -13.97 54.51 -7.91
C ALA A 13 -13.23 54.16 -6.58
N ARG A 14 -12.69 52.92 -6.62
CA ARG A 14 -11.34 52.47 -6.22
C ARG A 14 -10.98 52.25 -4.72
N ASN A 15 -10.50 51.00 -4.52
CA ASN A 15 -9.31 50.59 -3.77
C ASN A 15 -9.39 50.18 -2.27
N ARG A 16 -8.87 48.96 -2.05
CA ARG A 16 -7.98 48.50 -0.96
C ARG A 16 -8.54 48.19 0.45
N PHE A 17 -8.59 46.88 0.69
CA PHE A 17 -7.97 46.15 1.84
C PHE A 17 -8.51 46.33 3.27
N THR A 18 -8.32 45.26 4.06
CA THR A 18 -8.67 45.10 5.50
C THR A 18 -10.17 45.20 5.81
N ALA A 19 -10.79 44.46 6.74
CA ALA A 19 -10.36 43.33 7.59
C ALA A 19 -11.55 42.31 7.67
N ILE A 20 -11.87 41.47 8.68
CA ILE A 20 -11.37 41.24 10.05
C ILE A 20 -11.75 39.80 10.52
N ASN A 21 -11.44 39.44 11.77
CA ASN A 21 -11.77 38.18 12.45
C ASN A 21 -13.28 37.85 12.52
N THR A 22 -13.59 36.58 12.81
CA THR A 22 -14.59 36.25 13.85
C THR A 22 -14.05 35.15 14.78
N PHE A 23 -14.30 35.30 16.08
CA PHE A 23 -13.88 34.43 17.18
C PHE A 23 -14.84 33.23 17.37
N TYR A 24 -14.46 32.22 18.15
CA TYR A 24 -15.22 31.83 19.36
C TYR A 24 -14.37 30.97 20.32
N MET A 25 -14.70 30.99 21.61
CA MET A 25 -13.95 30.33 22.70
C MET A 25 -14.73 29.19 23.37
N ASN A 26 -14.00 28.19 23.89
CA ASN A 26 -14.16 27.52 25.21
C ASN A 26 -13.29 26.24 25.28
N SER A 27 -12.85 25.72 26.44
CA SER A 27 -12.79 26.27 27.81
C SER A 27 -11.91 25.41 28.74
N THR A 28 -11.29 26.06 29.74
CA THR A 28 -11.00 25.56 31.11
C THR A 28 -10.26 24.22 31.37
N GLU A 29 -9.05 24.39 31.95
CA GLU A 29 -8.65 23.90 33.30
C GLU A 29 -7.76 22.66 33.58
N LEU A 30 -6.88 22.90 34.57
CA LEU A 30 -6.34 22.03 35.64
C LEU A 30 -5.34 20.88 35.33
N THR A 31 -4.10 21.08 35.84
CA THR A 31 -3.21 20.17 36.61
C THR A 31 -3.13 18.67 36.25
N ASN A 32 -1.96 18.01 36.28
CA ASN A 32 -1.06 17.96 37.45
C ASN A 32 0.29 17.26 37.15
N SER A 33 1.31 17.56 37.98
CA SER A 33 2.30 16.61 38.53
C SER A 33 3.57 16.14 37.77
N GLN A 34 4.68 16.39 38.49
CA GLN A 34 5.97 15.69 38.58
C GLN A 34 7.02 15.88 37.46
N LYS A 35 8.31 16.26 37.67
CA LYS A 35 9.28 16.19 38.81
C LYS A 35 10.26 15.00 38.70
N LEU A 36 11.50 15.26 38.26
CA LEU A 36 12.74 14.83 38.94
C LEU A 36 13.99 15.50 38.35
N HIS A 37 15.11 15.43 39.08
CA HIS A 37 16.46 15.94 38.79
C HIS A 37 16.64 17.48 38.75
N GLY A 38 17.59 18.11 39.46
CA GLY A 38 18.38 17.62 40.61
C GLY A 38 19.87 17.96 40.59
N SER A 39 20.23 19.19 40.94
CA SER A 39 21.54 19.61 41.49
C SER A 39 21.44 21.05 42.00
N PHE A 40 22.35 21.49 42.88
CA PHE A 40 22.23 22.76 43.62
C PHE A 40 23.63 23.37 43.88
N GLN A 41 23.66 24.69 44.13
CA GLN A 41 24.74 25.50 44.76
C GLN A 41 25.83 26.16 43.87
N TYR A 42 25.69 27.49 43.77
CA TYR A 42 26.70 28.57 43.88
C TYR A 42 27.97 28.57 42.97
N SER A 43 28.56 29.72 42.56
CA SER A 43 28.53 31.05 43.19
C SER A 43 28.76 32.24 42.23
N ILE A 44 27.95 33.29 42.43
CA ILE A 44 28.24 34.75 42.43
C ILE A 44 29.53 35.26 41.71
N PHE A 45 29.38 36.19 40.76
CA PHE A 45 30.17 37.45 40.77
C PHE A 45 29.48 38.65 40.07
N TYR A 46 29.78 39.84 40.60
CA TYR A 46 29.38 41.21 40.23
C TYR A 46 30.21 41.73 39.00
N LEU A 47 29.95 42.84 38.27
CA LEU A 47 28.90 43.89 38.20
C LEU A 47 29.19 44.83 36.99
N THR A 48 28.24 45.71 36.64
CA THR A 48 28.41 47.02 35.94
C THR A 48 28.71 47.05 34.43
N LEU A 49 27.70 47.51 33.71
CA LEU A 49 27.82 48.27 32.46
C LEU A 49 28.28 49.71 32.76
N LEU A 50 29.18 50.27 31.95
CA LEU A 50 29.32 51.72 31.77
C LEU A 50 29.66 52.03 30.32
N ALA A 51 29.05 53.06 29.75
CA ALA A 51 29.25 53.48 28.37
C ALA A 51 30.13 54.72 28.28
N PHE A 52 30.86 54.88 27.17
CA PHE A 52 31.16 56.21 26.64
C PHE A 52 31.29 56.21 25.11
N VAL A 53 30.84 57.29 24.48
CA VAL A 53 30.93 57.51 23.03
C VAL A 53 31.94 58.61 22.77
N ILE A 54 32.91 58.37 21.88
CA ILE A 54 33.82 59.39 21.34
C ILE A 54 33.88 59.25 19.82
N ALA A 55 34.03 60.38 19.12
CA ALA A 55 33.82 60.53 17.69
C ALA A 55 35.01 60.10 16.80
N ALA A 56 34.75 60.04 15.49
CA ALA A 56 35.63 59.48 14.48
C ALA A 56 36.86 60.33 14.12
N MET A 57 37.94 59.65 13.70
CA MET A 57 38.74 60.00 12.52
C MET A 57 39.15 58.72 11.77
N PRO A 58 39.23 58.74 10.42
CA PRO A 58 39.58 57.56 9.62
C PRO A 58 41.09 57.40 9.43
N THR A 59 41.60 56.17 9.47
CA THR A 59 42.96 55.82 9.03
C THR A 59 42.99 55.47 7.54
N PRO A 60 44.05 55.86 6.79
CA PRO A 60 44.15 55.57 5.36
C PRO A 60 44.42 54.08 5.11
N GLY A 61 43.68 53.49 4.17
CA GLY A 61 43.81 52.07 3.86
C GLY A 61 45.10 51.71 3.11
N MET A 62 45.86 50.74 3.62
CA MET A 62 46.88 50.07 2.83
C MET A 62 46.22 49.15 1.81
N ALA A 63 46.26 49.55 0.54
CA ALA A 63 45.81 48.71 -0.58
C ALA A 63 46.68 47.45 -0.66
N GLN A 64 46.06 46.27 -0.49
CA GLN A 64 46.74 45.01 -0.77
C GLN A 64 47.05 44.93 -2.27
N GLN A 65 48.33 44.89 -2.62
CA GLN A 65 48.76 44.70 -4.01
C GLN A 65 48.21 43.36 -4.54
N PRO A 66 47.68 43.31 -5.78
CA PRO A 66 47.17 42.07 -6.34
C PRO A 66 48.33 41.06 -6.47
N LYS A 67 48.23 39.93 -5.75
CA LYS A 67 49.19 38.84 -5.90
C LYS A 67 49.21 38.39 -7.36
N LYS A 68 50.37 38.53 -7.99
CA LYS A 68 50.61 38.17 -9.38
C LYS A 68 50.46 36.64 -9.53
N ASN A 69 49.26 36.20 -9.92
CA ASN A 69 48.95 34.78 -10.08
C ASN A 69 50.01 34.10 -10.95
N ALA A 70 50.61 33.03 -10.43
CA ALA A 70 51.40 32.14 -11.25
C ALA A 70 50.51 31.59 -12.38
N PRO A 71 51.04 31.42 -13.61
CA PRO A 71 50.25 30.88 -14.70
C PRO A 71 49.76 29.47 -14.33
N PHE A 72 48.44 29.27 -14.32
CA PHE A 72 47.84 27.95 -14.16
C PHE A 72 48.44 27.02 -15.23
N LYS A 73 49.22 26.03 -14.80
CA LYS A 73 49.53 24.88 -15.65
C LYS A 73 48.23 24.12 -15.88
N LEU A 74 47.58 24.41 -17.00
CA LEU A 74 46.43 23.66 -17.49
C LEU A 74 46.84 22.19 -17.66
N ALA A 75 46.44 21.35 -16.71
CA ALA A 75 46.52 19.90 -16.84
C ALA A 75 45.61 19.49 -18.00
N GLN A 76 46.20 19.11 -19.13
CA GLN A 76 45.44 18.73 -20.32
C GLN A 76 44.83 17.34 -20.14
N SER A 77 43.62 17.30 -19.58
CA SER A 77 42.80 16.10 -19.44
C SER A 77 41.33 16.45 -19.68
N GLY A 78 40.61 15.58 -20.41
CA GLY A 78 39.24 15.86 -20.85
C GLY A 78 39.20 16.59 -22.18
N GLY A 79 39.10 15.83 -23.27
CA GLY A 79 38.96 16.40 -24.61
C GLY A 79 37.58 17.01 -24.80
N VAL A 80 37.48 18.34 -24.74
CA VAL A 80 36.28 19.07 -25.17
C VAL A 80 35.95 18.65 -26.60
N LEU A 81 34.80 18.00 -26.80
CA LEU A 81 34.32 17.62 -28.12
C LEU A 81 33.94 18.88 -28.89
N ARG A 82 34.94 19.49 -29.55
CA ARG A 82 34.73 20.60 -30.48
C ARG A 82 33.75 20.15 -31.55
N GLU A 83 32.55 20.73 -31.50
CA GLU A 83 31.51 20.49 -32.51
C GLU A 83 32.11 20.78 -33.89
N SER A 84 32.26 19.72 -34.66
CA SER A 84 33.01 19.78 -35.91
C SER A 84 32.11 20.42 -36.96
N ALA A 85 32.52 21.60 -37.44
CA ALA A 85 31.77 22.36 -38.44
C ALA A 85 31.33 21.47 -39.62
N TYR A 86 30.12 21.73 -40.11
CA TYR A 86 29.46 20.85 -41.08
C TYR A 86 30.32 20.54 -42.31
N THR A 87 30.37 19.26 -42.66
CA THR A 87 31.10 18.73 -43.83
C THR A 87 30.14 18.19 -44.88
N LEU A 88 30.33 18.65 -46.12
CA LEU A 88 29.50 18.26 -47.26
C LEU A 88 29.65 16.76 -47.58
N GLY A 89 28.59 16.17 -48.13
CA GLY A 89 28.54 14.78 -48.58
C GLY A 89 27.37 14.50 -49.52
N ALA A 90 27.37 13.32 -50.13
CA ALA A 90 26.40 12.91 -51.14
C ALA A 90 24.93 13.10 -50.67
N GLY A 91 24.12 13.79 -51.48
CA GLY A 91 22.72 14.10 -51.18
C GLY A 91 22.47 15.48 -50.58
N ASP A 92 23.50 16.20 -50.15
CA ASP A 92 23.35 17.59 -49.70
C ASP A 92 22.98 18.51 -50.88
N ARG A 93 22.19 19.56 -50.63
CA ARG A 93 21.88 20.62 -51.59
C ARG A 93 22.50 21.93 -51.14
N VAL A 94 23.29 22.55 -52.02
CA VAL A 94 23.94 23.84 -51.77
C VAL A 94 23.54 24.86 -52.82
N ARG A 95 23.45 26.12 -52.41
CA ARG A 95 23.43 27.25 -53.31
C ARG A 95 24.85 27.78 -53.46
N ILE A 96 25.27 27.98 -54.69
CA ILE A 96 26.58 28.50 -55.05
C ILE A 96 26.35 29.83 -55.77
N ASP A 97 26.83 30.91 -55.18
CA ASP A 97 26.74 32.26 -55.75
C ASP A 97 28.15 32.71 -56.15
N VAL A 98 28.34 32.97 -57.44
CA VAL A 98 29.58 33.47 -58.04
C VAL A 98 29.43 34.98 -58.24
N PHE A 99 30.22 35.77 -57.51
CA PHE A 99 30.06 37.21 -57.48
C PHE A 99 30.20 37.83 -58.88
N ASN A 100 29.20 38.62 -59.27
CA ASN A 100 29.10 39.29 -60.58
C ASN A 100 29.10 38.33 -61.80
N VAL A 101 28.75 37.04 -61.60
CA VAL A 101 28.54 36.06 -62.69
C VAL A 101 27.32 35.16 -62.37
N PRO A 102 26.09 35.68 -62.55
CA PRO A 102 24.87 34.92 -62.23
C PRO A 102 24.71 33.65 -63.06
N GLU A 103 25.33 33.58 -64.25
CA GLU A 103 25.24 32.44 -65.19
C GLU A 103 25.90 31.16 -64.66
N TYR A 104 26.85 31.28 -63.72
CA TYR A 104 27.48 30.14 -63.03
C TYR A 104 26.94 29.96 -61.60
N SER A 105 26.06 30.85 -61.16
CA SER A 105 25.39 30.79 -59.86
C SER A 105 24.15 29.90 -59.95
N GLY A 106 23.80 29.20 -58.87
CA GLY A 106 22.66 28.28 -58.90
C GLY A 106 22.55 27.36 -57.69
N GLU A 107 21.58 26.45 -57.75
CA GLU A 107 21.37 25.40 -56.75
C GLU A 107 21.88 24.06 -57.30
N TYR A 108 22.71 23.38 -56.53
CA TYR A 108 23.39 22.16 -56.95
C TYR A 108 23.32 21.09 -55.86
N GLN A 109 23.17 19.83 -56.26
CA GLN A 109 23.20 18.68 -55.38
C GLN A 109 24.57 18.01 -55.39
N VAL A 110 25.07 17.61 -54.23
CA VAL A 110 26.27 16.77 -54.12
C VAL A 110 25.95 15.35 -54.57
N LEU A 111 26.68 14.85 -55.56
CA LEU A 111 26.49 13.55 -56.17
C LEU A 111 27.02 12.40 -55.29
N VAL A 112 26.70 11.17 -55.67
CA VAL A 112 27.05 9.94 -54.91
C VAL A 112 28.56 9.73 -54.80
N ASP A 113 29.33 10.23 -55.77
CA ASP A 113 30.79 10.23 -55.80
C ASP A 113 31.44 11.35 -54.94
N GLY A 114 30.62 12.20 -54.31
CA GLY A 114 31.09 13.30 -53.49
C GLY A 114 31.45 14.59 -54.26
N THR A 115 31.08 14.70 -55.54
CA THR A 115 31.32 15.89 -56.38
C THR A 115 30.09 16.78 -56.53
N ILE A 116 30.30 18.01 -57.01
CA ILE A 116 29.26 18.89 -57.56
C ILE A 116 29.64 19.19 -59.02
N ASN A 117 28.72 18.96 -59.96
CA ASN A 117 28.90 19.39 -61.35
C ASN A 117 28.56 20.87 -61.49
N LEU A 118 29.53 21.67 -61.91
CA LEU A 118 29.42 23.12 -62.09
C LEU A 118 29.66 23.54 -63.56
N PRO A 119 29.02 24.62 -64.04
CA PRO A 119 29.23 25.14 -65.39
C PRO A 119 30.71 25.41 -65.69
N ILE A 120 31.15 25.03 -66.90
CA ILE A 120 32.52 25.16 -67.44
C ILE A 120 33.60 24.36 -66.70
N ILE A 121 33.60 24.30 -65.37
CA ILE A 121 34.64 23.63 -64.57
C ILE A 121 34.35 22.15 -64.27
N GLY A 122 33.14 21.67 -64.50
CA GLY A 122 32.77 20.25 -64.34
C GLY A 122 32.65 19.81 -62.89
N GLY A 123 32.96 18.54 -62.63
CA GLY A 123 32.83 17.90 -61.31
C GLY A 123 33.90 18.34 -60.31
N VAL A 124 33.50 19.05 -59.26
CA VAL A 124 34.38 19.49 -58.17
C VAL A 124 34.11 18.68 -56.90
N THR A 125 35.10 17.96 -56.39
CA THR A 125 34.99 17.19 -55.13
C THR A 125 34.70 18.11 -53.94
N VAL A 126 33.63 17.84 -53.18
CA VAL A 126 33.29 18.56 -51.95
C VAL A 126 33.14 17.66 -50.73
N GLN A 127 33.07 16.33 -50.90
CA GLN A 127 32.92 15.39 -49.79
C GLN A 127 33.97 15.60 -48.69
N GLY A 128 33.51 15.68 -47.44
CA GLY A 128 34.34 15.91 -46.27
C GLY A 128 34.85 17.35 -46.10
N ARG A 129 34.59 18.26 -47.04
CA ARG A 129 35.00 19.67 -46.97
C ARG A 129 33.96 20.50 -46.23
N SER A 130 34.40 21.51 -45.49
CA SER A 130 33.52 22.55 -44.95
C SER A 130 33.00 23.46 -46.08
N LEU A 131 31.92 24.21 -45.84
CA LEU A 131 31.41 25.20 -46.79
C LEU A 131 32.49 26.22 -47.21
N GLN A 132 33.30 26.69 -46.27
CA GLN A 132 34.43 27.60 -46.51
C GLN A 132 35.49 26.95 -47.43
N THR A 133 35.86 25.70 -47.13
CA THR A 133 36.87 24.95 -47.90
C THR A 133 36.37 24.60 -49.30
N ALA A 134 35.07 24.30 -49.45
CA ALA A 134 34.43 24.07 -50.74
C ALA A 134 34.38 25.37 -51.57
N SER A 135 34.00 26.50 -50.97
CA SER A 135 34.07 27.84 -51.58
C SER A 135 35.45 28.14 -52.16
N THR A 136 36.51 27.97 -51.37
CA THR A 136 37.89 28.19 -51.84
C THR A 136 38.29 27.21 -52.94
N ALA A 137 37.92 25.93 -52.84
CA ALA A 137 38.23 24.93 -53.87
C ALA A 137 37.52 25.21 -55.20
N ILE A 138 36.26 25.67 -55.16
CA ILE A 138 35.46 26.02 -56.34
C ILE A 138 35.98 27.32 -56.98
N SER A 139 36.27 28.35 -56.17
CA SER A 139 36.92 29.59 -56.62
C SER A 139 38.24 29.31 -57.35
N ASN A 140 39.10 28.45 -56.79
CA ASN A 140 40.38 28.07 -57.41
C ASN A 140 40.23 27.34 -58.76
N GLN A 141 39.13 26.61 -58.99
CA GLN A 141 38.86 26.00 -60.30
C GLN A 141 38.30 27.03 -61.30
N PHE A 142 37.38 27.90 -60.87
CA PHE A 142 36.88 29.00 -61.70
C PHE A 142 37.98 30.01 -62.09
N ALA A 143 39.08 30.12 -61.34
CA ALA A 143 40.18 31.03 -61.62
C ALA A 143 40.88 30.79 -62.97
N ARG A 144 40.61 29.65 -63.65
CA ARG A 144 41.06 29.39 -65.03
C ARG A 144 40.24 30.14 -66.10
N TYR A 145 39.02 30.55 -65.75
CA TYR A 145 38.03 31.15 -66.67
C TYR A 145 37.57 32.54 -66.22
N LEU A 146 37.71 32.85 -64.92
CA LEU A 146 37.32 34.12 -64.31
C LEU A 146 38.51 34.81 -63.62
N LYS A 147 38.56 36.14 -63.73
CA LYS A 147 39.60 36.97 -63.10
C LYS A 147 39.22 37.30 -61.64
N ARG A 148 39.82 36.58 -60.68
CA ARG A 148 39.57 36.68 -59.22
C ARG A 148 38.10 36.34 -58.81
N PRO A 149 37.61 35.12 -59.07
CA PRO A 149 36.23 34.73 -58.75
C PRO A 149 36.02 34.61 -57.23
N LEU A 150 35.16 35.46 -56.67
CA LEU A 150 34.65 35.31 -55.31
C LEU A 150 33.42 34.38 -55.35
N VAL A 151 33.49 33.24 -54.65
CA VAL A 151 32.44 32.21 -54.67
C VAL A 151 31.95 31.93 -53.26
N THR A 152 30.65 32.10 -53.03
CA THR A 152 29.97 31.74 -51.78
C THR A 152 29.28 30.39 -51.94
N VAL A 153 29.45 29.49 -50.97
CA VAL A 153 28.75 28.20 -50.91
C VAL A 153 27.92 28.18 -49.64
N SER A 154 26.60 28.02 -49.78
CA SER A 154 25.65 28.02 -48.66
C SER A 154 24.79 26.76 -48.69
N LEU A 155 24.43 26.25 -47.50
CA LEU A 155 23.66 25.01 -47.37
C LEU A 155 22.15 25.31 -47.44
N LEU A 156 21.50 24.81 -48.49
CA LEU A 156 20.04 24.88 -48.63
C LEU A 156 19.40 23.79 -47.79
N ALA A 157 19.75 22.53 -48.07
CA ALA A 157 19.21 21.35 -47.41
C ALA A 157 20.32 20.31 -47.17
N PRO A 158 20.64 19.96 -45.91
CA PRO A 158 21.47 18.79 -45.61
C PRO A 158 20.76 17.48 -46.00
N ARG A 159 21.53 16.43 -46.35
CA ARG A 159 21.01 15.07 -46.51
C ARG A 159 20.40 14.53 -45.20
N PRO A 160 19.31 13.74 -45.23
CA PRO A 160 18.81 13.03 -44.06
C PRO A 160 19.89 12.14 -43.41
N VAL A 161 19.91 12.06 -42.09
CA VAL A 161 20.91 11.28 -41.36
C VAL A 161 20.44 9.82 -41.22
N LYS A 162 21.24 8.84 -41.66
CA LYS A 162 20.96 7.43 -41.38
C LYS A 162 21.81 6.96 -40.20
N ILE A 163 21.14 6.49 -39.15
CA ILE A 163 21.75 5.93 -37.93
C ILE A 163 21.30 4.49 -37.71
N ALA A 164 21.96 3.78 -36.80
CA ALA A 164 21.50 2.51 -36.26
C ALA A 164 21.32 2.60 -34.74
N LEU A 165 20.19 2.12 -34.20
CA LEU A 165 19.95 1.98 -32.76
C LEU A 165 19.93 0.51 -32.34
N SER A 166 20.50 0.24 -31.17
CA SER A 166 20.70 -1.11 -30.63
C SER A 166 20.65 -1.13 -29.10
N GLY A 167 20.41 -2.30 -28.51
CA GLY A 167 20.25 -2.47 -27.08
C GLY A 167 18.83 -2.15 -26.58
N GLU A 168 18.74 -1.48 -25.45
CA GLU A 168 17.49 -1.21 -24.71
C GLU A 168 16.62 -0.09 -25.31
N VAL A 169 16.34 -0.17 -26.61
CA VAL A 169 15.34 0.67 -27.29
C VAL A 169 14.06 -0.12 -27.60
N ASN A 170 12.95 0.60 -27.69
CA ASN A 170 11.65 0.05 -28.10
C ASN A 170 11.76 -0.55 -29.51
N ARG A 171 12.15 0.27 -30.51
CA ARG A 171 12.40 -0.15 -31.90
C ARG A 171 13.90 -0.08 -32.22
N ALA A 172 14.57 -1.22 -32.19
CA ALA A 172 15.96 -1.35 -32.65
C ALA A 172 16.02 -1.45 -34.19
N GLY A 173 17.15 -1.06 -34.80
CA GLY A 173 17.35 -1.11 -36.25
C GLY A 173 17.91 0.18 -36.85
N SER A 174 17.86 0.31 -38.18
CA SER A 174 18.21 1.56 -38.86
C SER A 174 17.07 2.57 -38.79
N VAL A 175 17.37 3.81 -38.38
CA VAL A 175 16.44 4.94 -38.42
C VAL A 175 17.01 6.02 -39.34
N VAL A 176 16.16 6.63 -40.16
CA VAL A 176 16.50 7.80 -40.98
C VAL A 176 15.84 9.00 -40.33
N ILE A 177 16.64 10.00 -39.96
CA ILE A 177 16.16 11.22 -39.33
C ILE A 177 16.21 12.37 -40.35
N PRO A 178 15.07 12.96 -40.74
CA PRO A 178 15.06 14.19 -41.51
C PRO A 178 15.55 15.36 -40.64
N PHE A 179 16.21 16.34 -41.25
CA PHE A 179 16.56 17.57 -40.54
C PHE A 179 15.30 18.38 -40.21
N GLY A 180 15.26 18.92 -38.99
CA GLY A 180 14.16 19.76 -38.54
C GLY A 180 14.13 21.13 -39.22
N GLU A 181 12.95 21.77 -39.18
CA GLU A 181 12.79 23.16 -39.58
C GLU A 181 13.79 24.04 -38.79
N GLY A 182 14.54 24.88 -39.50
CA GLY A 182 15.66 25.65 -38.93
C GLY A 182 17.06 25.06 -39.14
N ARG A 183 17.21 23.88 -39.78
CA ARG A 183 18.51 23.26 -40.14
C ARG A 183 19.38 22.83 -38.93
N GLN A 184 18.76 22.52 -37.79
CA GLN A 184 19.45 21.94 -36.63
C GLN A 184 19.83 20.47 -36.86
N PHE A 185 20.97 20.04 -36.34
CA PHE A 185 21.39 18.63 -36.38
C PHE A 185 20.52 17.77 -35.46
N PRO A 186 20.14 16.54 -35.88
CA PRO A 186 19.38 15.67 -35.01
C PRO A 186 20.22 15.22 -33.82
N THR A 187 19.62 15.21 -32.63
CA THR A 187 20.29 14.85 -31.38
C THR A 187 19.99 13.41 -30.97
N LEU A 188 20.72 12.93 -29.97
CA LEU A 188 20.57 11.58 -29.43
C LEU A 188 19.19 11.36 -28.78
N SER A 189 18.65 12.37 -28.09
CA SER A 189 17.30 12.32 -27.51
C SER A 189 16.22 12.18 -28.59
N GLN A 190 16.33 12.96 -29.68
CA GLN A 190 15.42 12.89 -30.83
C GLN A 190 15.48 11.52 -31.51
N ALA A 191 16.67 10.93 -31.67
CA ALA A 191 16.83 9.58 -32.22
C ALA A 191 16.14 8.50 -31.37
N ILE A 192 16.24 8.61 -30.04
CA ILE A 192 15.59 7.67 -29.10
C ILE A 192 14.07 7.86 -29.11
N GLN A 193 13.59 9.10 -29.20
CA GLN A 193 12.16 9.41 -29.38
C GLN A 193 11.59 8.79 -30.67
N LEU A 194 12.29 8.94 -31.80
CA LEU A 194 11.90 8.33 -33.08
C LEU A 194 11.97 6.79 -33.06
N ALA A 195 12.86 6.22 -32.24
CA ALA A 195 12.89 4.79 -31.93
C ALA A 195 11.75 4.33 -31.00
N GLY A 196 10.87 5.23 -30.55
CA GLY A 196 9.75 4.93 -29.65
C GLY A 196 10.13 4.83 -28.17
N GLY A 197 11.29 5.37 -27.78
CA GLY A 197 11.81 5.43 -26.42
C GLY A 197 12.80 4.31 -26.05
N THR A 198 13.51 4.52 -24.94
CA THR A 198 14.31 3.52 -24.22
C THR A 198 13.40 2.67 -23.31
N THR A 199 13.76 1.40 -23.10
CA THR A 199 13.07 0.55 -22.11
C THR A 199 13.41 1.02 -20.69
N GLN A 200 12.60 0.64 -19.70
CA GLN A 200 12.87 0.86 -18.28
C GLN A 200 14.12 0.11 -17.78
N ALA A 201 14.65 -0.83 -18.57
CA ALA A 201 15.92 -1.51 -18.30
C ALA A 201 17.13 -0.83 -18.97
N GLY A 202 16.92 0.25 -19.72
CA GLY A 202 17.98 0.98 -20.42
C GLY A 202 18.86 1.83 -19.51
N ASN A 203 20.16 1.59 -19.57
CA ASN A 203 21.19 2.36 -18.89
C ASN A 203 21.45 3.68 -19.62
N ILE A 204 20.50 4.63 -19.49
CA ILE A 204 20.63 5.96 -20.08
C ILE A 204 21.75 6.81 -19.45
N ARG A 205 22.38 6.34 -18.36
CA ARG A 205 23.57 6.96 -17.75
C ARG A 205 24.87 6.66 -18.54
N GLN A 206 24.85 5.67 -19.44
CA GLN A 206 26.02 5.19 -20.19
C GLN A 206 25.69 4.85 -21.65
N VAL A 207 24.93 5.70 -22.34
CA VAL A 207 24.63 5.50 -23.76
C VAL A 207 25.91 5.67 -24.58
N GLN A 208 26.16 4.74 -25.51
CA GLN A 208 27.35 4.74 -26.35
C GLN A 208 27.00 5.08 -27.80
N VAL A 209 27.62 6.14 -28.34
CA VAL A 209 27.51 6.50 -29.76
C VAL A 209 28.84 6.20 -30.45
N ARG A 210 28.81 5.24 -31.37
CA ARG A 210 29.95 4.77 -32.15
C ARG A 210 29.98 5.52 -33.48
N ARG A 211 30.90 6.46 -33.60
CA ARG A 211 31.08 7.37 -34.75
C ARG A 211 32.23 6.92 -35.63
N ARG A 212 32.02 6.86 -36.94
CA ARG A 212 33.10 6.54 -37.91
C ARG A 212 33.87 7.82 -38.26
N ILE A 213 35.15 7.88 -37.88
CA ILE A 213 36.05 9.01 -38.25
C ILE A 213 36.71 8.74 -39.60
N SER A 214 37.05 7.48 -39.90
CA SER A 214 37.74 7.08 -41.14
C SER A 214 37.40 5.62 -41.48
N PRO A 215 37.78 5.11 -42.67
CA PRO A 215 37.85 3.66 -42.89
C PRO A 215 38.65 2.98 -41.78
N GLY A 216 38.11 1.91 -41.20
CA GLY A 216 38.71 1.18 -40.07
C GLY A 216 38.70 1.89 -38.70
N ARG A 217 38.48 3.22 -38.61
CA ARG A 217 38.62 3.98 -37.35
C ARG A 217 37.28 4.49 -36.81
N GLN A 218 36.84 3.90 -35.70
CA GLN A 218 35.69 4.35 -34.91
C GLN A 218 36.13 5.12 -33.65
N GLN A 219 35.29 6.07 -33.23
CA GLN A 219 35.32 6.71 -31.92
C GLN A 219 34.08 6.25 -31.15
N VAL A 220 34.24 5.93 -29.87
CA VAL A 220 33.09 5.71 -28.96
C VAL A 220 32.94 6.95 -28.11
N ILE A 221 31.74 7.54 -28.13
CA ILE A 221 31.35 8.67 -27.28
C ILE A 221 30.34 8.11 -26.28
N THR A 222 30.72 8.04 -25.01
CA THR A 222 29.80 7.69 -23.91
C THR A 222 29.15 8.97 -23.41
N THR A 223 27.84 8.96 -23.22
CA THR A 223 27.06 10.10 -22.72
C THR A 223 26.03 9.69 -21.67
N ASN A 224 25.73 10.61 -20.76
CA ASN A 224 24.81 10.46 -19.64
C ASN A 224 23.51 11.22 -19.92
N LEU A 225 22.56 10.58 -20.62
CA LEU A 225 21.23 11.17 -20.89
C LEU A 225 20.36 11.31 -19.64
N TRP A 226 20.69 10.64 -18.53
CA TRP A 226 20.01 10.89 -17.26
C TRP A 226 20.23 12.33 -16.79
N ASP A 227 21.42 12.89 -17.00
CA ASP A 227 21.76 14.28 -16.67
C ASP A 227 20.98 15.31 -17.52
N VAL A 228 20.50 14.90 -18.71
CA VAL A 228 19.55 15.67 -19.53
C VAL A 228 18.15 15.68 -18.89
N LEU A 229 17.71 14.54 -18.32
CA LEU A 229 16.40 14.41 -17.67
C LEU A 229 16.34 15.04 -16.28
N GLU A 230 17.43 14.97 -15.51
CA GLU A 230 17.49 15.37 -14.10
C GLU A 230 17.95 16.83 -13.94
N ASN A 231 19.03 17.23 -14.63
CA ASN A 231 19.66 18.54 -14.48
C ASN A 231 19.50 19.44 -15.72
N GLY A 232 18.81 18.96 -16.77
CA GLY A 232 18.65 19.69 -18.03
C GLY A 232 19.95 19.87 -18.82
N ASN A 233 20.99 19.06 -18.57
CA ASN A 233 22.32 19.25 -19.14
C ASN A 233 22.40 18.87 -20.64
N LEU A 234 21.96 19.77 -21.51
CA LEU A 234 21.95 19.59 -22.97
C LEU A 234 23.34 19.27 -23.57
N ALA A 235 24.46 19.52 -22.87
CA ALA A 235 25.78 19.13 -23.34
C ALA A 235 25.98 17.59 -23.45
N GLN A 236 25.11 16.80 -22.81
CA GLN A 236 25.06 15.34 -22.95
C GLN A 236 24.21 14.89 -24.17
N ASP A 237 23.29 15.73 -24.68
CA ASP A 237 22.45 15.38 -25.82
C ASP A 237 23.18 15.62 -27.15
N ILE A 238 24.16 14.76 -27.45
CA ILE A 238 25.11 14.99 -28.54
C ILE A 238 24.45 15.01 -29.93
N THR A 239 24.92 15.92 -30.79
CA THR A 239 24.52 15.97 -32.21
C THR A 239 25.03 14.76 -32.97
N LEU A 240 24.15 14.13 -33.76
CA LEU A 240 24.40 12.89 -34.50
C LEU A 240 24.92 13.14 -35.91
N ARG A 241 25.58 12.14 -36.48
CA ARG A 241 26.13 12.13 -37.84
C ARG A 241 25.74 10.88 -38.60
N ASP A 242 25.83 10.98 -39.92
CA ASP A 242 25.49 9.91 -40.83
C ASP A 242 26.42 8.70 -40.64
N GLY A 243 25.82 7.52 -40.44
CA GLY A 243 26.52 6.30 -40.08
C GLY A 243 26.85 6.13 -38.59
N ASP A 244 26.43 7.02 -37.69
CA ASP A 244 26.56 6.79 -36.24
C ASP A 244 25.72 5.58 -35.78
N THR A 245 26.29 4.77 -34.88
CA THR A 245 25.59 3.63 -34.26
C THR A 245 25.43 3.87 -32.76
N ILE A 246 24.19 3.91 -32.28
CA ILE A 246 23.79 4.12 -30.89
C ILE A 246 23.55 2.76 -30.23
N PHE A 247 24.11 2.58 -29.04
CA PHE A 247 23.88 1.43 -28.17
C PHE A 247 23.48 1.90 -26.78
N ILE A 248 22.31 1.46 -26.30
CA ILE A 248 21.86 1.64 -24.91
C ILE A 248 22.09 0.32 -24.17
N PRO A 249 23.04 0.24 -23.21
CA PRO A 249 23.26 -0.97 -22.43
C PRO A 249 22.06 -1.28 -21.51
N THR A 250 21.93 -2.52 -21.04
CA THR A 250 20.98 -2.88 -19.98
C THR A 250 21.56 -2.53 -18.60
N VAL A 251 20.74 -2.03 -17.66
CA VAL A 251 21.16 -1.84 -16.25
C VAL A 251 21.29 -3.17 -15.53
N ALA A 252 22.34 -3.32 -14.71
CA ALA A 252 22.59 -4.54 -13.91
C ALA A 252 21.47 -4.77 -12.87
N ALA A 253 21.11 -3.74 -12.12
CA ALA A 253 19.92 -3.70 -11.27
C ALA A 253 18.93 -2.67 -11.84
N VAL A 254 17.65 -3.04 -11.91
CA VAL A 254 16.57 -2.09 -12.22
C VAL A 254 16.10 -1.47 -10.92
N SER A 255 16.26 -0.15 -10.80
CA SER A 255 15.51 0.61 -9.80
C SER A 255 14.13 0.93 -10.33
N ALA A 256 13.11 0.79 -9.47
CA ALA A 256 11.74 1.12 -9.82
C ALA A 256 11.51 2.65 -9.87
N SER A 257 12.20 3.46 -9.05
CA SER A 257 12.19 4.92 -9.19
C SER A 257 12.71 5.34 -10.55
N ASP A 258 13.84 4.77 -10.98
CA ASP A 258 14.49 5.12 -12.24
C ASP A 258 13.65 4.66 -13.44
N SER A 259 13.05 3.47 -13.35
CA SER A 259 12.06 2.96 -14.30
C SER A 259 10.90 3.94 -14.50
N ARG A 260 10.40 4.51 -13.39
CA ARG A 260 9.28 5.45 -13.36
C ARG A 260 9.65 6.81 -13.95
N GLN A 261 10.82 7.34 -13.61
CA GLN A 261 11.34 8.60 -14.17
C GLN A 261 11.62 8.47 -15.68
N ILE A 262 12.17 7.35 -16.13
CA ILE A 262 12.32 7.04 -17.56
C ILE A 262 10.95 6.98 -18.24
N ALA A 263 10.00 6.18 -17.72
CA ALA A 263 8.69 5.98 -18.35
C ALA A 263 7.84 7.26 -18.43
N ASN A 264 7.95 8.15 -17.44
CA ASN A 264 7.26 9.44 -17.42
C ASN A 264 7.98 10.53 -18.26
N SER A 265 9.18 10.25 -18.77
CA SER A 265 9.95 11.18 -19.61
C SER A 265 9.63 11.04 -21.10
N ASN A 266 10.01 12.05 -21.88
CA ASN A 266 10.02 11.99 -23.35
C ASN A 266 11.02 10.96 -23.92
N LEU A 267 11.91 10.38 -23.11
CA LEU A 267 12.81 9.30 -23.52
C LEU A 267 12.23 7.90 -23.28
N GLY A 268 11.15 7.74 -22.50
CA GLY A 268 10.59 6.43 -22.15
C GLY A 268 9.77 5.75 -23.24
N THR A 269 9.73 4.40 -23.23
CA THR A 269 8.81 3.60 -24.06
C THR A 269 7.37 4.08 -23.93
N GLN A 270 6.77 4.52 -25.03
CA GLN A 270 5.35 4.87 -25.08
C GLN A 270 4.50 3.59 -25.21
N VAL A 271 3.95 3.12 -24.10
CA VAL A 271 3.07 1.93 -24.04
C VAL A 271 1.61 2.40 -24.05
N THR A 272 0.97 2.37 -25.22
CA THR A 272 -0.40 2.88 -25.43
C THR A 272 -1.48 1.80 -25.51
N GLY A 273 -1.09 0.54 -25.72
CA GLY A 273 -2.02 -0.60 -25.73
C GLY A 273 -2.15 -1.28 -24.35
N PRO A 274 -3.21 -2.08 -24.12
CA PRO A 274 -3.30 -2.93 -22.94
C PRO A 274 -2.18 -3.97 -22.93
N ILE A 275 -1.62 -4.26 -21.75
CA ILE A 275 -0.65 -5.33 -21.56
C ILE A 275 -1.31 -6.57 -20.95
N ARG A 276 -0.84 -7.75 -21.33
CA ARG A 276 -1.23 -9.04 -20.76
C ARG A 276 -0.21 -9.49 -19.73
N ILE A 277 -0.66 -9.78 -18.53
CA ILE A 277 0.15 -10.24 -17.40
C ILE A 277 -0.51 -11.45 -16.73
N ALA A 278 0.27 -12.27 -16.04
CA ALA A 278 -0.24 -13.40 -15.25
C ALA A 278 -0.14 -13.09 -13.74
N MET A 279 -1.21 -13.36 -12.99
CA MET A 279 -1.26 -13.25 -11.53
C MET A 279 -1.32 -14.66 -10.91
N VAL A 280 -0.35 -15.00 -10.05
CA VAL A 280 -0.17 -16.34 -9.47
C VAL A 280 0.04 -16.23 -7.96
N GLY A 281 -0.50 -17.20 -7.20
CA GLY A 281 -0.31 -17.30 -5.75
C GLY A 281 -1.46 -16.67 -4.93
N GLU A 282 -1.12 -15.97 -3.85
CA GLU A 282 -2.06 -15.47 -2.83
C GLU A 282 -2.82 -14.19 -3.24
N VAL A 283 -3.55 -14.29 -4.36
CA VAL A 283 -4.52 -13.30 -4.83
C VAL A 283 -5.93 -13.88 -4.84
N SER A 284 -6.95 -13.02 -4.71
CA SER A 284 -8.37 -13.39 -4.75
C SER A 284 -8.71 -14.26 -5.96
N ARG A 285 -8.30 -13.81 -7.16
CA ARG A 285 -8.47 -14.52 -8.44
C ARG A 285 -7.12 -14.60 -9.18
N PRO A 286 -6.44 -15.75 -9.14
CA PRO A 286 -5.29 -16.02 -10.02
C PRO A 286 -5.74 -16.17 -11.47
N GLY A 287 -4.86 -15.84 -12.43
CA GLY A 287 -5.17 -15.94 -13.86
C GLY A 287 -4.46 -14.89 -14.72
N THR A 288 -4.79 -14.84 -16.00
CA THR A 288 -4.28 -13.85 -16.95
C THR A 288 -5.15 -12.59 -16.98
N TYR A 289 -4.53 -11.42 -16.85
CA TYR A 289 -5.20 -10.12 -16.82
C TYR A 289 -4.71 -9.21 -17.95
N SER A 290 -5.65 -8.44 -18.51
CA SER A 290 -5.38 -7.39 -19.50
C SER A 290 -5.41 -6.03 -18.80
N VAL A 291 -4.25 -5.48 -18.46
CA VAL A 291 -4.13 -4.22 -17.72
C VAL A 291 -3.92 -3.07 -18.70
N GLN A 292 -4.86 -2.13 -18.73
CA GLN A 292 -4.80 -0.96 -19.59
C GLN A 292 -3.95 0.15 -18.93
N PRO A 293 -2.86 0.64 -19.57
CA PRO A 293 -2.20 1.88 -19.17
C PRO A 293 -3.20 3.02 -19.05
N GLN A 294 -3.13 3.79 -17.97
CA GLN A 294 -4.04 4.89 -17.70
C GLN A 294 -3.66 6.09 -18.57
N SER A 295 -4.30 6.20 -19.74
CA SER A 295 -4.21 7.37 -20.62
C SER A 295 -4.39 8.68 -19.83
N ALA A 296 -3.54 9.67 -20.09
CA ALA A 296 -3.62 10.97 -19.45
C ALA A 296 -4.91 11.71 -19.89
N GLY A 297 -5.97 11.61 -19.10
CA GLY A 297 -7.29 12.14 -19.44
C GLY A 297 -7.37 13.66 -19.26
N GLY A 298 -7.26 14.42 -20.35
CA GLY A 298 -7.51 15.86 -20.35
C GLY A 298 -6.98 16.56 -21.59
N SER A 299 -7.89 16.95 -22.51
CA SER A 299 -7.61 17.49 -23.85
C SER A 299 -6.95 16.50 -24.83
N GLY A 300 -7.08 16.75 -26.13
CA GLY A 300 -6.68 15.82 -27.21
C GLY A 300 -5.18 15.77 -27.51
N GLN A 301 -4.32 15.99 -26.53
CA GLN A 301 -2.87 16.01 -26.69
C GLN A 301 -2.27 14.66 -26.28
N ALA A 302 -1.39 14.09 -27.10
CA ALA A 302 -0.83 12.75 -26.93
C ALA A 302 0.22 12.68 -25.82
N GLY A 303 -0.19 12.92 -24.57
CA GLY A 303 0.63 12.70 -23.39
C GLY A 303 0.86 11.21 -23.13
N ALA A 304 2.03 10.85 -22.61
CA ALA A 304 2.35 9.50 -22.18
C ALA A 304 1.30 9.02 -21.15
N GLY A 305 0.60 7.93 -21.46
CA GLY A 305 -0.28 7.28 -20.49
C GLY A 305 0.55 6.75 -19.33
N ARG A 306 0.02 6.84 -18.10
CA ARG A 306 0.68 6.24 -16.93
C ARG A 306 0.69 4.72 -17.16
N PRO A 307 1.86 4.06 -17.24
CA PRO A 307 1.91 2.64 -17.57
C PRO A 307 1.27 1.82 -16.46
N ALA A 308 0.82 0.62 -16.81
CA ALA A 308 0.21 -0.32 -15.88
C ALA A 308 1.13 -0.64 -14.69
N THR A 309 0.57 -0.75 -13.49
CA THR A 309 1.34 -1.00 -12.26
C THR A 309 0.88 -2.24 -11.50
N LEU A 310 1.74 -2.73 -10.61
CA LEU A 310 1.50 -3.88 -9.75
C LEU A 310 0.22 -3.75 -8.92
N THR A 311 -0.02 -2.59 -8.31
CA THR A 311 -1.27 -2.33 -7.55
C THR A 311 -2.51 -2.36 -8.44
N GLN A 312 -2.46 -1.80 -9.65
CA GLN A 312 -3.56 -1.88 -10.62
C GLN A 312 -3.87 -3.33 -11.00
N ALA A 313 -2.85 -4.16 -11.23
CA ALA A 313 -3.02 -5.58 -11.53
C ALA A 313 -3.60 -6.38 -10.36
N ILE A 314 -3.18 -6.08 -9.12
CA ILE A 314 -3.72 -6.67 -7.89
C ILE A 314 -5.20 -6.33 -7.71
N LEU A 315 -5.60 -5.08 -7.95
CA LEU A 315 -7.00 -4.67 -7.89
C LEU A 315 -7.86 -5.38 -8.95
N LEU A 316 -7.33 -5.57 -10.17
CA LEU A 316 -7.99 -6.37 -11.21
C LEU A 316 -8.09 -7.86 -10.84
N ALA A 317 -7.08 -8.43 -10.16
CA ALA A 317 -7.16 -9.76 -9.55
C ALA A 317 -8.20 -9.86 -8.42
N GLY A 318 -8.73 -8.73 -7.93
CA GLY A 318 -9.72 -8.67 -6.84
C GLY A 318 -9.09 -8.64 -5.45
N GLY A 319 -7.83 -8.21 -5.34
CA GLY A 319 -7.09 -8.07 -4.10
C GLY A 319 -6.20 -9.27 -3.73
N LEU A 320 -5.39 -9.07 -2.68
CA LEU A 320 -4.48 -10.03 -2.05
C LEU A 320 -5.21 -10.78 -0.93
N THR A 321 -4.89 -12.06 -0.68
CA THR A 321 -5.49 -12.78 0.46
C THR A 321 -4.87 -12.33 1.79
N PRO A 322 -5.54 -12.53 2.95
CA PRO A 322 -4.91 -12.28 4.26
C PRO A 322 -3.65 -13.13 4.53
N SER A 323 -3.34 -14.14 3.72
CA SER A 323 -2.10 -14.94 3.77
C SER A 323 -1.04 -14.50 2.75
N ALA A 324 -1.23 -13.41 2.00
CA ALA A 324 -0.23 -12.89 1.06
C ALA A 324 1.02 -12.32 1.76
N GLY A 325 2.20 -12.77 1.33
CA GLY A 325 3.51 -12.23 1.72
C GLY A 325 3.81 -10.95 0.94
N ILE A 326 3.28 -9.82 1.42
CA ILE A 326 3.31 -8.53 0.70
C ILE A 326 4.68 -7.85 0.65
N SER A 327 5.63 -8.30 1.46
CA SER A 327 7.01 -7.80 1.53
C SER A 327 7.95 -8.38 0.46
N GLN A 328 7.55 -9.47 -0.23
CA GLN A 328 8.40 -10.20 -1.18
C GLN A 328 7.66 -10.62 -2.47
N ILE A 329 6.78 -9.77 -2.99
CA ILE A 329 6.07 -10.06 -4.25
C ILE A 329 7.08 -10.04 -5.41
N GLN A 330 7.07 -11.08 -6.25
CA GLN A 330 8.03 -11.23 -7.34
C GLN A 330 7.35 -10.95 -8.68
N ILE A 331 8.02 -10.20 -9.57
CA ILE A 331 7.61 -10.01 -10.96
C ILE A 331 8.65 -10.69 -11.83
N ARG A 332 8.29 -11.81 -12.45
CA ARG A 332 9.10 -12.50 -13.47
C ARG A 332 8.81 -11.87 -14.82
N ARG A 333 9.82 -11.22 -15.38
CA ARG A 333 9.77 -10.50 -16.66
C ARG A 333 10.53 -11.28 -17.73
N PRO A 334 9.88 -11.77 -18.80
CA PRO A 334 10.59 -12.44 -19.89
C PRO A 334 11.50 -11.45 -20.62
N THR A 335 12.78 -11.76 -20.77
CA THR A 335 13.74 -10.89 -21.48
C THR A 335 13.91 -11.31 -22.93
N ARG A 336 14.40 -10.38 -23.77
CA ARG A 336 14.73 -10.63 -25.20
C ARG A 336 15.79 -11.73 -25.42
N SER A 337 16.50 -12.18 -24.38
CA SER A 337 17.46 -13.30 -24.46
C SER A 337 16.86 -14.66 -24.07
N GLY A 338 15.55 -14.74 -23.76
CA GLY A 338 14.88 -15.98 -23.36
C GLY A 338 15.05 -16.36 -21.89
N SER A 339 15.76 -15.56 -21.09
CA SER A 339 15.84 -15.71 -19.63
C SER A 339 14.80 -14.85 -18.93
N ASP A 340 14.28 -15.28 -17.79
CA ASP A 340 13.46 -14.44 -16.92
C ASP A 340 14.34 -13.52 -16.07
N ARG A 341 13.95 -12.24 -15.97
CA ARG A 341 14.44 -11.31 -14.95
C ARG A 341 13.46 -11.29 -13.79
N VAL A 342 13.92 -11.52 -12.57
CA VAL A 342 13.10 -11.34 -11.36
C VAL A 342 13.26 -9.91 -10.83
N LEU A 343 12.15 -9.22 -10.62
CA LEU A 343 12.05 -8.01 -9.82
C LEU A 343 11.34 -8.36 -8.50
N VAL A 344 11.65 -7.67 -7.41
CA VAL A 344 11.00 -7.85 -6.11
C VAL A 344 10.35 -6.54 -5.69
N ALA A 345 9.13 -6.61 -5.16
CA ALA A 345 8.33 -5.48 -4.70
C ALA A 345 7.89 -5.69 -3.25
N ASN A 346 8.12 -4.68 -2.40
CA ASN A 346 7.72 -4.67 -1.00
C ASN A 346 6.50 -3.76 -0.80
N LEU A 347 5.30 -4.29 -1.00
CA LEU A 347 4.07 -3.52 -0.82
C LEU A 347 3.77 -3.17 0.65
N LEU A 348 4.45 -3.77 1.63
CA LEU A 348 4.39 -3.29 3.01
C LEU A 348 5.03 -1.88 3.13
N GLN A 349 6.17 -1.64 2.46
CA GLN A 349 6.78 -0.31 2.38
C GLN A 349 5.89 0.69 1.63
N LEU A 350 5.17 0.27 0.58
CA LEU A 350 4.17 1.12 -0.08
C LEU A 350 3.05 1.53 0.91
N LEU A 351 2.48 0.57 1.64
CA LEU A 351 1.34 0.79 2.54
C LEU A 351 1.71 1.55 3.82
N GLN A 352 2.89 1.32 4.38
CA GLN A 352 3.34 1.97 5.62
C GLN A 352 4.02 3.33 5.39
N GLN A 353 4.84 3.45 4.35
CA GLN A 353 5.75 4.60 4.16
C GLN A 353 5.34 5.47 2.98
N GLY A 354 4.38 5.03 2.17
CA GLY A 354 4.05 5.68 0.90
C GLY A 354 5.17 5.56 -0.14
N ASP A 355 6.08 4.58 -0.01
CA ASP A 355 7.14 4.37 -1.00
C ASP A 355 6.56 3.88 -2.33
N ILE A 356 6.25 4.84 -3.18
CA ILE A 356 5.72 4.62 -4.52
C ILE A 356 6.67 3.80 -5.39
N GLY A 357 7.97 3.70 -5.06
CA GLY A 357 8.92 2.85 -5.78
C GLY A 357 8.50 1.38 -5.81
N GLN A 358 7.85 0.90 -4.76
CA GLN A 358 7.46 -0.51 -4.62
C GLN A 358 6.30 -0.93 -5.54
N ASP A 359 5.53 0.03 -6.06
CA ASP A 359 4.49 -0.23 -7.06
C ASP A 359 5.13 -0.36 -8.46
N VAL A 360 5.72 -1.53 -8.72
CA VAL A 360 6.48 -1.82 -9.94
C VAL A 360 5.63 -1.61 -11.21
N MET A 361 6.18 -0.90 -12.19
CA MET A 361 5.59 -0.76 -13.53
C MET A 361 5.72 -2.08 -14.30
N LEU A 362 4.59 -2.57 -14.81
CA LEU A 362 4.47 -3.85 -15.50
C LEU A 362 4.69 -3.74 -17.02
N GLN A 363 5.01 -4.86 -17.65
CA GLN A 363 5.22 -5.03 -19.10
C GLN A 363 4.46 -6.24 -19.65
N GLU A 364 4.30 -6.31 -20.97
CA GLU A 364 3.72 -7.47 -21.67
C GLU A 364 4.46 -8.77 -21.31
N GLY A 365 3.71 -9.78 -20.87
CA GLY A 365 4.25 -11.09 -20.48
C GLY A 365 4.78 -11.19 -19.05
N ASP A 366 4.72 -10.12 -18.24
CA ASP A 366 5.09 -10.20 -16.81
C ASP A 366 4.21 -11.23 -16.07
N THR A 367 4.85 -12.06 -15.26
CA THR A 367 4.19 -12.96 -14.31
C THR A 367 4.44 -12.48 -12.88
N VAL A 368 3.39 -11.98 -12.24
CA VAL A 368 3.39 -11.58 -10.83
C VAL A 368 3.10 -12.81 -9.96
N LEU A 369 4.08 -13.17 -9.13
CA LEU A 369 3.98 -14.22 -8.12
C LEU A 369 3.84 -13.58 -6.74
N VAL A 370 2.68 -13.77 -6.11
CA VAL A 370 2.41 -13.36 -4.73
C VAL A 370 2.63 -14.58 -3.81
N PRO A 371 3.70 -14.62 -3.00
CA PRO A 371 3.98 -15.76 -2.14
C PRO A 371 2.99 -15.85 -0.97
N THR A 372 2.87 -17.03 -0.37
CA THR A 372 2.26 -17.20 0.95
C THR A 372 3.20 -16.65 2.03
N ARG A 373 2.69 -15.91 3.01
CA ARG A 373 3.45 -15.36 4.13
C ARG A 373 4.02 -16.48 4.99
N THR A 374 5.34 -16.46 5.21
CA THR A 374 6.08 -17.47 5.98
C THR A 374 6.24 -17.11 7.46
N ASP A 375 6.16 -15.83 7.80
CA ASP A 375 6.15 -15.34 9.16
C ASP A 375 4.72 -15.35 9.75
N ASN A 376 4.63 -15.74 11.02
CA ASN A 376 3.36 -15.76 11.76
C ASN A 376 3.05 -14.40 12.40
N ASN A 377 3.42 -13.28 11.76
CA ASN A 377 3.15 -11.94 12.27
C ASN A 377 1.72 -11.48 11.88
N PRO A 378 0.78 -11.37 12.84
CA PRO A 378 -0.58 -10.93 12.53
C PRO A 378 -0.66 -9.46 12.08
N ALA A 379 0.29 -8.61 12.48
CA ALA A 379 0.23 -7.17 12.21
C ALA A 379 0.26 -6.85 10.70
N GLU A 380 1.02 -7.60 9.89
CA GLU A 380 1.02 -7.42 8.43
C GLU A 380 -0.32 -7.78 7.80
N ALA A 381 -1.00 -8.82 8.31
CA ALA A 381 -2.31 -9.23 7.80
C ALA A 381 -3.37 -8.15 8.07
N SER A 382 -3.34 -7.52 9.25
CA SER A 382 -4.24 -6.42 9.61
C SER A 382 -3.97 -5.15 8.80
N ILE A 383 -2.68 -4.80 8.57
CA ILE A 383 -2.31 -3.67 7.69
C ILE A 383 -2.80 -3.90 6.27
N LEU A 384 -2.65 -5.13 5.73
CA LEU A 384 -3.18 -5.48 4.43
C LEU A 384 -4.71 -5.35 4.39
N ALA A 385 -5.43 -5.92 5.37
CA ALA A 385 -6.89 -5.92 5.42
C ALA A 385 -7.51 -4.52 5.54
N ALA A 386 -6.82 -3.58 6.18
CA ALA A 386 -7.22 -2.17 6.24
C ALA A 386 -6.96 -1.40 4.92
N SER A 387 -6.24 -2.00 3.95
CA SER A 387 -5.88 -1.37 2.68
C SER A 387 -6.86 -1.68 1.55
N THR A 388 -6.87 -0.82 0.53
CA THR A 388 -7.61 -1.07 -0.73
C THR A 388 -7.10 -2.26 -1.53
N LEU A 389 -5.93 -2.82 -1.20
CA LEU A 389 -5.34 -3.97 -1.88
C LEU A 389 -5.80 -5.32 -1.31
N ALA A 390 -6.60 -5.33 -0.24
CA ALA A 390 -7.17 -6.55 0.33
C ALA A 390 -8.20 -7.22 -0.59
N THR A 391 -8.36 -8.53 -0.44
CA THR A 391 -9.51 -9.26 -1.01
C THR A 391 -10.81 -8.76 -0.38
N GLN A 392 -11.72 -8.21 -1.20
CA GLN A 392 -13.05 -7.82 -0.72
C GLN A 392 -13.91 -9.06 -0.42
N VAL A 393 -14.31 -9.22 0.83
CA VAL A 393 -15.17 -10.32 1.29
C VAL A 393 -16.63 -9.88 1.19
N THR A 394 -17.34 -10.36 0.17
CA THR A 394 -18.72 -9.92 -0.17
C THR A 394 -19.83 -10.82 0.35
N GLY A 395 -19.49 -11.91 1.06
CA GLY A 395 -20.44 -12.86 1.64
C GLY A 395 -19.88 -13.52 2.91
N PRO A 396 -20.69 -14.29 3.65
CA PRO A 396 -20.24 -14.95 4.88
C PRO A 396 -19.21 -16.06 4.56
N LEU A 397 -18.10 -16.07 5.30
CA LEU A 397 -17.07 -17.10 5.19
C LEU A 397 -17.46 -18.33 6.01
N LYS A 398 -17.22 -19.52 5.45
CA LYS A 398 -17.42 -20.81 6.11
C LYS A 398 -16.13 -21.25 6.78
N VAL A 399 -16.19 -21.42 8.09
CA VAL A 399 -15.09 -21.92 8.92
C VAL A 399 -15.54 -23.10 9.78
N ALA A 400 -14.63 -24.00 10.12
CA ALA A 400 -14.91 -25.11 11.03
C ALA A 400 -14.35 -24.81 12.42
N LEU A 401 -15.13 -25.04 13.47
CA LEU A 401 -14.71 -24.90 14.87
C LEU A 401 -14.77 -26.25 15.58
N VAL A 402 -13.66 -26.68 16.16
CA VAL A 402 -13.51 -27.98 16.84
C VAL A 402 -12.76 -27.85 18.18
N GLY A 403 -13.01 -28.79 19.10
CA GLY A 403 -12.39 -28.82 20.42
C GLY A 403 -13.25 -28.21 21.54
N GLU A 404 -12.66 -27.39 22.40
CA GLU A 404 -13.29 -26.82 23.60
C GLU A 404 -14.21 -25.60 23.33
N VAL A 405 -15.00 -25.66 22.26
CA VAL A 405 -16.11 -24.72 21.99
C VAL A 405 -17.45 -25.30 22.47
N ASN A 406 -18.41 -24.43 22.81
CA ASN A 406 -19.72 -24.86 23.32
C ASN A 406 -20.57 -25.54 22.24
N ARG A 407 -20.41 -25.16 20.97
CA ARG A 407 -20.99 -25.86 19.80
C ARG A 407 -19.91 -26.06 18.74
N PRO A 408 -19.30 -27.25 18.65
CA PRO A 408 -18.44 -27.61 17.53
C PRO A 408 -19.25 -27.76 16.23
N GLY A 409 -18.67 -27.41 15.08
CA GLY A 409 -19.34 -27.50 13.78
C GLY A 409 -18.83 -26.49 12.75
N THR A 410 -19.54 -26.37 11.63
CA THR A 410 -19.26 -25.40 10.56
C THR A 410 -20.10 -24.13 10.74
N TYR A 411 -19.47 -22.96 10.69
CA TYR A 411 -20.07 -21.65 10.93
C TYR A 411 -19.90 -20.74 9.73
N ALA A 412 -20.98 -20.04 9.35
CA ALA A 412 -20.99 -19.03 8.30
C ALA A 412 -20.89 -17.63 8.93
N VAL A 413 -19.66 -17.15 9.11
CA VAL A 413 -19.37 -15.88 9.81
C VAL A 413 -19.43 -14.74 8.80
N LYS A 414 -20.27 -13.74 9.09
CA LYS A 414 -20.41 -12.57 8.20
C LYS A 414 -19.20 -11.64 8.36
N PRO A 415 -18.61 -11.11 7.27
CA PRO A 415 -17.65 -10.02 7.36
C PRO A 415 -18.32 -8.80 8.01
N GLU A 416 -17.50 -7.92 8.60
CA GLU A 416 -18.02 -6.67 9.17
C GLU A 416 -18.55 -5.76 8.05
N ALA A 417 -19.59 -4.99 8.36
CA ALA A 417 -20.23 -4.10 7.40
C ALA A 417 -19.20 -3.10 6.83
N ALA A 418 -19.20 -2.96 5.51
CA ALA A 418 -18.22 -2.11 4.85
C ALA A 418 -18.27 -0.67 5.38
N GLY A 419 -17.11 -0.14 5.76
CA GLY A 419 -16.97 1.25 6.18
C GLY A 419 -17.27 2.24 5.04
N PRO A 420 -17.20 3.57 5.29
CA PRO A 420 -17.53 4.57 4.28
C PRO A 420 -16.71 4.50 2.98
N ASN A 421 -15.58 3.76 2.99
CA ASN A 421 -14.73 3.51 1.81
C ASN A 421 -15.14 2.26 0.99
N GLY A 422 -16.21 1.54 1.36
CA GLY A 422 -16.69 0.34 0.66
C GLY A 422 -15.88 -0.95 0.90
N THR A 423 -14.85 -0.90 1.76
CA THR A 423 -14.05 -2.06 2.18
C THR A 423 -14.74 -2.80 3.33
N SER A 424 -15.10 -4.07 3.12
CA SER A 424 -15.56 -4.99 4.17
C SER A 424 -14.37 -5.67 4.87
N THR A 425 -14.34 -5.62 6.20
CA THR A 425 -13.31 -6.31 7.00
C THR A 425 -13.58 -7.82 6.97
N PRO A 426 -12.59 -8.68 6.67
CA PRO A 426 -12.73 -10.12 6.85
C PRO A 426 -13.09 -10.45 8.30
N PRO A 427 -13.96 -11.45 8.55
CA PRO A 427 -14.36 -11.81 9.89
C PRO A 427 -13.19 -12.35 10.71
N THR A 428 -13.28 -12.23 12.03
CA THR A 428 -12.17 -12.53 12.95
C THR A 428 -12.40 -13.81 13.77
N LEU A 429 -11.33 -14.32 14.38
CA LEU A 429 -11.32 -15.50 15.25
C LEU A 429 -12.35 -15.37 16.40
N THR A 430 -12.46 -14.19 17.02
CA THR A 430 -13.45 -13.95 18.09
C THR A 430 -14.88 -14.03 17.59
N GLN A 431 -15.20 -13.45 16.43
CA GLN A 431 -16.53 -13.49 15.82
C GLN A 431 -16.96 -14.93 15.51
N ALA A 432 -16.03 -15.77 15.05
CA ALA A 432 -16.28 -17.19 14.79
C ALA A 432 -16.53 -17.98 16.08
N ILE A 433 -15.74 -17.73 17.14
CA ILE A 433 -15.91 -18.32 18.46
C ILE A 433 -17.27 -17.92 19.07
N GLN A 434 -17.68 -16.65 18.95
CA GLN A 434 -19.01 -16.19 19.33
C GLN A 434 -20.12 -16.88 18.52
N GLY A 435 -19.90 -17.11 17.21
CA GLY A 435 -20.76 -17.94 16.38
C GLY A 435 -20.97 -19.37 16.93
N ALA A 436 -19.91 -20.01 17.42
CA ALA A 436 -20.00 -21.30 18.13
C ALA A 436 -20.70 -21.22 19.51
N GLY A 437 -21.09 -20.02 19.98
CA GLY A 437 -21.63 -19.81 21.33
C GLY A 437 -20.52 -19.82 22.38
N GLY A 438 -19.31 -19.38 22.01
CA GLY A 438 -18.19 -19.26 22.91
C GLY A 438 -17.41 -20.55 23.15
N ILE A 439 -16.39 -20.42 24.00
CA ILE A 439 -15.54 -21.47 24.51
C ILE A 439 -16.07 -22.04 25.84
N LYS A 440 -15.61 -23.23 26.17
CA LYS A 440 -15.81 -23.83 27.50
C LYS A 440 -14.72 -23.33 28.47
N PRO A 441 -14.95 -23.37 29.80
CA PRO A 441 -13.91 -23.08 30.80
C PRO A 441 -12.70 -24.05 30.79
N THR A 442 -12.76 -25.12 29.98
CA THR A 442 -11.69 -26.10 29.73
C THR A 442 -10.74 -25.74 28.59
N ALA A 443 -11.01 -24.66 27.86
CA ALA A 443 -10.26 -24.27 26.67
C ALA A 443 -8.86 -23.70 27.00
N ASN A 444 -7.84 -24.17 26.28
CA ASN A 444 -6.52 -23.55 26.24
C ASN A 444 -6.51 -22.36 25.26
N ILE A 445 -6.95 -21.21 25.74
CA ILE A 445 -6.96 -19.97 24.93
C ILE A 445 -5.58 -19.37 24.65
N ARG A 446 -4.50 -19.91 25.22
CA ARG A 446 -3.12 -19.49 24.89
C ARG A 446 -2.57 -20.12 23.62
N ALA A 447 -3.22 -21.16 23.10
CA ALA A 447 -2.75 -21.92 21.96
C ALA A 447 -3.92 -22.35 21.05
N VAL A 448 -4.78 -21.41 20.64
CA VAL A 448 -5.82 -21.67 19.64
C VAL A 448 -5.13 -21.80 18.27
N GLU A 449 -5.31 -22.92 17.57
CA GLU A 449 -4.74 -23.11 16.23
C GLU A 449 -5.75 -22.71 15.15
N ILE A 450 -5.34 -21.91 14.18
CA ILE A 450 -6.01 -21.80 12.88
C ILE A 450 -5.24 -22.64 11.88
N ARG A 451 -5.88 -23.69 11.38
CA ARG A 451 -5.39 -24.53 10.30
C ARG A 451 -5.98 -24.02 8.98
N ARG A 452 -5.12 -23.45 8.15
CA ARG A 452 -5.46 -22.79 6.89
C ARG A 452 -4.81 -23.53 5.72
N ASN A 453 -5.60 -23.85 4.70
CA ASN A 453 -5.07 -24.38 3.45
C ASN A 453 -4.68 -23.21 2.54
N SER A 454 -3.38 -23.04 2.29
CA SER A 454 -2.87 -22.09 1.28
C SER A 454 -3.20 -22.55 -0.14
N ARG A 455 -3.29 -21.62 -1.10
CA ARG A 455 -3.66 -21.95 -2.50
C ARG A 455 -2.64 -22.85 -3.22
N ASN A 456 -1.44 -22.97 -2.67
CA ASN A 456 -0.38 -23.87 -3.14
C ASN A 456 -0.54 -25.33 -2.62
N GLY A 457 -1.53 -25.62 -1.77
CA GLY A 457 -1.75 -26.92 -1.16
C GLY A 457 -1.00 -27.17 0.15
N SER A 458 -0.18 -26.24 0.65
CA SER A 458 0.45 -26.36 1.97
C SER A 458 -0.53 -25.93 3.09
N GLY A 459 -0.63 -26.75 4.13
CA GLY A 459 -1.35 -26.36 5.36
C GLY A 459 -0.48 -25.45 6.23
N GLN A 460 -0.97 -24.24 6.52
CA GLN A 460 -0.39 -23.33 7.51
C GLN A 460 -1.11 -23.54 8.85
N VAL A 461 -0.35 -23.62 9.94
CA VAL A 461 -0.88 -23.60 11.31
C VAL A 461 -0.46 -22.28 11.95
N ILE A 462 -1.43 -21.46 12.31
CA ILE A 462 -1.22 -20.14 12.93
C ILE A 462 -1.77 -20.20 14.35
N THR A 463 -0.95 -19.90 15.36
CA THR A 463 -1.35 -19.96 16.78
C THR A 463 -1.76 -18.58 17.27
N ALA A 464 -2.93 -18.48 17.91
CA ALA A 464 -3.45 -17.28 18.55
C ALA A 464 -3.47 -17.43 20.08
N ASN A 465 -3.11 -16.36 20.79
CA ASN A 465 -3.13 -16.28 22.24
C ASN A 465 -4.25 -15.33 22.72
N LEU A 466 -5.49 -15.81 22.72
CA LEU A 466 -6.66 -15.04 23.14
C LEU A 466 -6.62 -14.62 24.63
N TRP A 467 -5.71 -15.20 25.44
CA TRP A 467 -5.44 -14.68 26.78
C TRP A 467 -4.76 -13.30 26.75
N GLN A 468 -3.87 -13.02 25.79
CA GLN A 468 -3.29 -11.68 25.60
C GLN A 468 -4.33 -10.66 25.09
N LEU A 469 -5.30 -11.11 24.31
CA LEU A 469 -6.46 -10.28 23.94
C LEU A 469 -7.30 -9.90 25.17
N LEU A 470 -7.61 -10.86 26.06
CA LEU A 470 -8.36 -10.61 27.30
C LEU A 470 -7.59 -9.78 28.34
N GLN A 471 -6.31 -10.09 28.57
CA GLN A 471 -5.53 -9.49 29.66
C GLN A 471 -4.98 -8.10 29.30
N SER A 472 -4.60 -7.89 28.04
CA SER A 472 -3.88 -6.69 27.59
C SER A 472 -4.57 -5.92 26.45
N GLY A 473 -5.70 -6.42 25.93
CA GLY A 473 -6.34 -5.80 24.76
C GLY A 473 -5.52 -5.96 23.48
N ASP A 474 -4.69 -7.01 23.38
CA ASP A 474 -3.87 -7.26 22.19
C ASP A 474 -4.72 -7.78 21.02
N PHE A 475 -5.30 -6.84 20.28
CA PHE A 475 -6.06 -7.10 19.06
C PHE A 475 -5.27 -7.81 17.95
N SER A 476 -3.94 -7.89 18.04
CA SER A 476 -3.15 -8.68 17.07
C SER A 476 -3.40 -10.19 17.21
N GLN A 477 -3.93 -10.64 18.35
CA GLN A 477 -4.32 -12.03 18.58
C GLN A 477 -5.69 -12.40 17.98
N ASP A 478 -6.51 -11.41 17.57
CA ASP A 478 -7.79 -11.69 16.91
C ASP A 478 -7.60 -11.89 15.40
N LEU A 479 -7.10 -13.07 15.04
CA LEU A 479 -6.66 -13.38 13.68
C LEU A 479 -7.81 -13.30 12.66
N LEU A 480 -7.54 -12.64 11.54
CA LEU A 480 -8.43 -12.58 10.37
C LEU A 480 -8.59 -13.96 9.71
N LEU A 481 -9.84 -14.32 9.40
CA LEU A 481 -10.22 -15.63 8.86
C LEU A 481 -10.34 -15.65 7.33
N GLN A 482 -10.32 -16.86 6.78
CA GLN A 482 -10.47 -17.17 5.35
C GLN A 482 -11.46 -18.34 5.14
N GLU A 483 -12.00 -18.47 3.92
CA GLU A 483 -12.89 -19.58 3.55
C GLU A 483 -12.18 -20.93 3.74
N GLY A 484 -12.78 -21.82 4.52
CA GLY A 484 -12.23 -23.15 4.80
C GLY A 484 -11.25 -23.23 5.97
N ASP A 485 -10.99 -22.14 6.70
CA ASP A 485 -10.20 -22.20 7.94
C ASP A 485 -10.82 -23.18 8.95
N THR A 486 -9.96 -24.00 9.56
CA THR A 486 -10.33 -24.89 10.66
C THR A 486 -9.68 -24.41 11.95
N ILE A 487 -10.50 -23.84 12.84
CA ILE A 487 -10.11 -23.35 14.15
C ILE A 487 -10.20 -24.50 15.16
N VAL A 488 -9.06 -24.83 15.78
CA VAL A 488 -8.94 -25.85 16.82
C VAL A 488 -8.72 -25.14 18.15
N VAL A 489 -9.63 -25.35 19.11
CA VAL A 489 -9.49 -24.87 20.48
C VAL A 489 -9.09 -26.07 21.36
N PRO A 490 -7.80 -26.28 21.67
CA PRO A 490 -7.37 -27.44 22.45
C PRO A 490 -7.81 -27.35 23.91
N THR A 491 -7.84 -28.50 24.59
CA THR A 491 -8.10 -28.59 26.03
C THR A 491 -6.88 -28.15 26.84
N ALA A 492 -7.08 -27.45 27.96
CA ALA A 492 -6.00 -27.01 28.84
C ALA A 492 -5.43 -28.17 29.67
N ALA A 493 -4.11 -28.39 29.56
CA ALA A 493 -3.40 -29.43 30.30
C ALA A 493 -3.33 -29.18 31.82
N ASN A 494 -3.43 -27.90 32.23
CA ASN A 494 -3.60 -27.47 33.62
C ASN A 494 -4.66 -26.37 33.64
N LEU A 495 -5.61 -26.44 34.58
CA LEU A 495 -6.67 -25.45 34.74
C LEU A 495 -6.35 -24.54 35.92
N ASP A 496 -5.95 -23.28 35.66
CA ASP A 496 -5.94 -22.25 36.71
C ASP A 496 -7.41 -21.84 36.99
N PRO A 497 -7.92 -21.96 38.24
CA PRO A 497 -9.27 -21.53 38.58
C PRO A 497 -9.54 -20.06 38.26
N ARG A 498 -8.54 -19.18 38.32
CA ARG A 498 -8.67 -17.74 38.01
C ARG A 498 -8.85 -17.49 36.51
N GLU A 499 -8.15 -18.25 35.68
CA GLU A 499 -8.29 -18.22 34.22
C GLU A 499 -9.67 -18.76 33.80
N ALA A 500 -10.11 -19.88 34.39
CA ALA A 500 -11.43 -20.43 34.17
C ALA A 500 -12.57 -19.49 34.62
N GLU A 501 -12.37 -18.70 35.69
CA GLU A 501 -13.33 -17.68 36.13
C GLU A 501 -13.32 -16.42 35.24
N ALA A 502 -12.16 -15.95 34.80
CA ALA A 502 -12.06 -14.85 33.83
C ALA A 502 -12.70 -15.22 32.48
N LEU A 503 -12.49 -16.45 32.00
CA LEU A 503 -13.15 -17.00 30.82
C LEU A 503 -14.68 -16.98 30.94
N ALA A 504 -15.21 -17.44 32.08
CA ALA A 504 -16.64 -17.47 32.39
C ALA A 504 -17.30 -16.08 32.51
N GLN A 505 -16.51 -15.00 32.52
CA GLN A 505 -16.96 -13.60 32.55
C GLN A 505 -16.66 -12.84 31.24
N SER A 506 -15.94 -13.47 30.30
CA SER A 506 -15.50 -12.86 29.04
C SER A 506 -16.58 -12.85 27.95
N THR A 507 -16.35 -12.04 26.91
CA THR A 507 -17.12 -12.04 25.65
C THR A 507 -16.94 -13.31 24.79
N PHE A 508 -16.25 -14.34 25.32
CA PHE A 508 -16.16 -15.68 24.75
C PHE A 508 -16.98 -16.71 25.56
N SER A 509 -17.77 -16.28 26.55
CA SER A 509 -18.84 -17.08 27.15
C SER A 509 -20.12 -17.07 26.30
N PRO A 510 -21.01 -18.08 26.44
CA PRO A 510 -22.27 -18.12 25.70
C PRO A 510 -23.26 -17.04 26.18
N ASP A 511 -24.01 -16.43 25.25
CA ASP A 511 -25.07 -15.44 25.52
C ASP A 511 -26.12 -15.92 26.55
N LYS A 512 -26.27 -17.25 26.67
CA LYS A 512 -27.15 -17.93 27.60
C LYS A 512 -26.47 -19.16 28.20
N ILE A 513 -26.58 -19.32 29.51
CA ILE A 513 -26.37 -20.59 30.21
C ILE A 513 -27.70 -21.31 30.42
N ARG A 514 -27.68 -22.65 30.39
CA ARG A 514 -28.81 -23.49 30.79
C ARG A 514 -28.57 -24.03 32.19
N VAL A 515 -29.54 -23.87 33.08
CA VAL A 515 -29.49 -24.33 34.47
C VAL A 515 -30.73 -25.16 34.75
N SER A 516 -30.57 -26.33 35.38
CA SER A 516 -31.69 -27.23 35.69
C SER A 516 -32.14 -27.06 37.13
N ILE A 517 -33.40 -26.69 37.36
CA ILE A 517 -33.93 -26.39 38.70
C ILE A 517 -34.96 -27.46 39.06
N VAL A 518 -34.69 -28.19 40.15
CA VAL A 518 -35.37 -29.46 40.49
C VAL A 518 -35.84 -29.42 41.94
N GLY A 519 -37.04 -29.95 42.21
CA GLY A 519 -37.62 -30.02 43.55
C GLY A 519 -38.72 -28.99 43.79
N GLU A 520 -38.85 -28.48 45.02
CA GLU A 520 -39.98 -27.66 45.47
C GLU A 520 -39.86 -26.17 45.06
N VAL A 521 -39.76 -25.93 43.75
CA VAL A 521 -39.98 -24.59 43.12
C VAL A 521 -41.34 -24.56 42.44
N LYS A 522 -41.83 -23.37 42.07
CA LYS A 522 -43.13 -23.26 41.37
C LYS A 522 -43.08 -23.77 39.93
N GLN A 523 -41.94 -23.63 39.24
CA GLN A 523 -41.73 -24.10 37.88
C GLN A 523 -40.39 -24.86 37.78
N PRO A 524 -40.37 -26.16 38.14
CA PRO A 524 -39.18 -27.00 37.98
C PRO A 524 -38.95 -27.33 36.50
N GLY A 525 -37.68 -27.36 36.08
CA GLY A 525 -37.29 -27.57 34.68
C GLY A 525 -35.93 -26.97 34.35
N ALA A 526 -35.57 -26.99 33.06
CA ALA A 526 -34.40 -26.28 32.56
C ALA A 526 -34.76 -24.82 32.25
N VAL A 527 -33.99 -23.88 32.80
CA VAL A 527 -34.16 -22.43 32.60
C VAL A 527 -32.96 -21.90 31.82
N GLU A 528 -33.20 -21.03 30.84
CA GLU A 528 -32.15 -20.30 30.12
C GLU A 528 -31.97 -18.91 30.73
N LEU A 529 -30.73 -18.58 31.09
CA LEU A 529 -30.36 -17.38 31.85
C LEU A 529 -29.12 -16.74 31.21
N PRO A 530 -28.89 -15.42 31.36
CA PRO A 530 -27.61 -14.82 30.98
C PRO A 530 -26.41 -15.46 31.72
N PRO A 531 -25.20 -15.46 31.14
CA PRO A 531 -23.99 -15.86 31.86
C PRO A 531 -23.77 -15.01 33.12
N ASN A 532 -23.03 -15.54 34.09
CA ASN A 532 -22.79 -14.93 35.41
C ASN A 532 -24.08 -14.66 36.25
N THR A 533 -25.23 -15.23 35.87
CA THR A 533 -26.48 -15.11 36.65
C THR A 533 -26.30 -15.69 38.07
N PRO A 534 -26.66 -14.93 39.13
CA PRO A 534 -26.61 -15.44 40.50
C PRO A 534 -27.71 -16.46 40.79
N LEU A 535 -27.43 -17.37 41.73
CA LEU A 535 -28.33 -18.43 42.18
C LEU A 535 -29.73 -17.92 42.59
N THR A 536 -29.82 -16.76 43.24
CA THR A 536 -31.12 -16.19 43.64
C THR A 536 -32.00 -15.79 42.45
N LEU A 537 -31.42 -15.23 41.38
CA LEU A 537 -32.15 -14.83 40.17
C LEU A 537 -32.63 -16.06 39.37
N ALA A 538 -31.86 -17.15 39.36
CA ALA A 538 -32.29 -18.42 38.77
C ALA A 538 -33.50 -19.02 39.50
N LEU A 539 -33.48 -19.02 40.84
CA LEU A 539 -34.63 -19.42 41.65
C LEU A 539 -35.85 -18.53 41.40
N GLN A 540 -35.66 -17.22 41.23
CA GLN A 540 -36.73 -16.28 40.87
C GLN A 540 -37.31 -16.58 39.48
N ALA A 541 -36.48 -16.94 38.50
CA ALA A 541 -36.90 -17.34 37.15
C ALA A 541 -37.71 -18.65 37.14
N ALA A 542 -37.48 -19.57 38.08
CA ALA A 542 -38.33 -20.75 38.34
C ALA A 542 -39.63 -20.42 39.13
N GLY A 543 -40.04 -19.14 39.15
CA GLY A 543 -41.19 -18.63 39.91
C GLY A 543 -40.97 -18.53 41.42
N GLY A 544 -39.76 -18.82 41.90
CA GLY A 544 -39.42 -18.89 43.32
C GLY A 544 -39.79 -20.22 43.99
N PHE A 545 -39.57 -20.27 45.30
CA PHE A 545 -39.89 -21.42 46.15
C PHE A 545 -41.39 -21.75 46.17
N ASN A 546 -41.72 -23.04 46.34
CA ASN A 546 -43.08 -23.49 46.61
C ASN A 546 -43.46 -23.19 48.08
N ASN A 547 -44.46 -22.32 48.29
CA ASN A 547 -44.82 -21.83 49.63
C ASN A 547 -45.23 -22.98 50.57
N GLY A 548 -44.69 -23.00 51.79
CA GLY A 548 -44.93 -24.04 52.81
C GLY A 548 -44.21 -25.38 52.54
N ARG A 549 -44.12 -25.84 51.29
CA ARG A 549 -43.49 -27.12 50.92
C ARG A 549 -41.98 -27.06 50.76
N ALA A 550 -41.42 -25.92 50.34
CA ALA A 550 -40.00 -25.79 50.05
C ALA A 550 -39.13 -25.49 51.27
N ARG A 551 -37.87 -25.94 51.25
CA ARG A 551 -36.84 -25.51 52.20
C ARG A 551 -36.22 -24.20 51.75
N THR A 552 -36.83 -23.08 52.13
CA THR A 552 -36.40 -21.73 51.70
C THR A 552 -35.02 -21.30 52.20
N ASN A 553 -34.52 -21.86 53.31
CA ASN A 553 -33.27 -21.41 53.93
C ASN A 553 -31.98 -22.03 53.36
N ARG A 554 -32.07 -23.02 52.47
CA ARG A 554 -30.92 -23.59 51.77
C ARG A 554 -31.32 -24.37 50.53
N VAL A 555 -30.48 -24.34 49.50
CA VAL A 555 -30.59 -25.20 48.32
C VAL A 555 -29.26 -25.93 48.11
N ASP A 556 -29.30 -27.05 47.40
CA ASP A 556 -28.07 -27.74 46.99
C ASP A 556 -27.73 -27.36 45.55
N LEU A 557 -26.58 -26.73 45.34
CA LEU A 557 -26.00 -26.56 44.01
C LEU A 557 -25.18 -27.81 43.67
N VAL A 558 -25.54 -28.45 42.56
CA VAL A 558 -24.88 -29.64 42.02
C VAL A 558 -24.23 -29.22 40.71
N ARG A 559 -22.89 -29.24 40.66
CA ARG A 559 -22.08 -28.74 39.54
C ARG A 559 -21.25 -29.88 38.97
N LEU A 560 -21.35 -30.08 37.65
CA LEU A 560 -20.46 -30.96 36.92
C LEU A 560 -19.10 -30.27 36.77
N ASN A 561 -18.03 -30.94 37.21
CA ASN A 561 -16.66 -30.46 37.08
C ASN A 561 -16.08 -30.85 35.71
N PRO A 562 -15.03 -30.15 35.23
CA PRO A 562 -14.29 -30.49 34.00
C PRO A 562 -13.83 -31.93 33.85
N ASP A 563 -13.54 -32.62 34.97
CA ASP A 563 -13.06 -34.00 35.02
C ASP A 563 -14.18 -35.05 35.01
N GLY A 564 -15.45 -34.62 34.87
CA GLY A 564 -16.62 -35.49 34.95
C GLY A 564 -17.08 -35.82 36.39
N THR A 565 -16.36 -35.37 37.43
CA THR A 565 -16.83 -35.48 38.81
C THR A 565 -17.96 -34.48 39.08
N VAL A 566 -18.75 -34.72 40.13
CA VAL A 566 -19.88 -33.86 40.50
C VAL A 566 -19.67 -33.30 41.89
N THR A 567 -19.57 -31.97 42.01
CA THR A 567 -19.53 -31.29 43.30
C THR A 567 -20.95 -30.93 43.75
N LYS A 568 -21.35 -31.41 44.93
CA LYS A 568 -22.59 -30.99 45.59
C LYS A 568 -22.25 -30.04 46.74
N ARG A 569 -22.73 -28.80 46.67
CA ARG A 569 -22.53 -27.76 47.70
C ARG A 569 -23.88 -27.25 48.18
N THR A 570 -24.20 -27.48 49.45
CA THR A 570 -25.35 -26.84 50.11
C THR A 570 -25.04 -25.36 50.35
N ILE A 571 -25.95 -24.48 49.94
CA ILE A 571 -25.81 -23.02 49.98
C ILE A 571 -26.95 -22.44 50.80
N GLY A 572 -26.64 -21.61 51.78
CA GLY A 572 -27.65 -20.84 52.53
C GLY A 572 -28.22 -19.73 51.65
N VAL A 573 -29.54 -19.73 51.45
CA VAL A 573 -30.17 -18.74 50.57
C VAL A 573 -30.60 -17.52 51.38
N ASP A 574 -29.99 -16.38 51.05
CA ASP A 574 -30.39 -15.06 51.54
C ASP A 574 -30.76 -14.19 50.33
N LEU A 575 -32.04 -13.86 50.20
CA LEU A 575 -32.59 -13.08 49.09
C LEU A 575 -32.27 -11.58 49.17
N SER A 576 -31.64 -11.11 50.25
CA SER A 576 -31.29 -9.70 50.47
C SER A 576 -29.88 -9.32 50.00
N ARG A 577 -29.05 -10.28 49.58
CA ARG A 577 -27.62 -10.07 49.26
C ARG A 577 -27.34 -10.11 47.76
N GLY A 578 -26.31 -9.36 47.36
CA GLY A 578 -25.74 -9.40 46.01
C GLY A 578 -25.00 -10.70 45.69
N ILE A 579 -24.10 -10.65 44.71
CA ILE A 579 -23.27 -11.81 44.32
C ILE A 579 -22.23 -12.08 45.41
N ASP A 580 -22.19 -13.32 45.91
CA ASP A 580 -21.28 -13.78 46.96
C ASP A 580 -20.91 -15.25 46.71
N GLN A 581 -19.61 -15.56 46.56
CA GLN A 581 -19.16 -16.93 46.31
C GLN A 581 -19.59 -17.93 47.40
N GLN A 582 -19.91 -17.49 48.62
CA GLN A 582 -20.41 -18.36 49.70
C GLN A 582 -21.93 -18.61 49.58
N ASN A 583 -22.75 -17.55 49.64
CA ASN A 583 -24.20 -17.65 49.80
C ASN A 583 -25.01 -17.41 48.51
N ASN A 584 -24.44 -16.78 47.48
CA ASN A 584 -25.12 -16.47 46.22
C ASN A 584 -24.15 -16.50 45.03
N PRO A 585 -23.61 -17.67 44.65
CA PRO A 585 -22.59 -17.76 43.62
C PRO A 585 -23.16 -17.53 42.22
N ALA A 586 -22.28 -17.14 41.30
CA ALA A 586 -22.53 -17.21 39.88
C ALA A 586 -22.72 -18.67 39.41
N LEU A 587 -23.74 -18.87 38.57
CA LEU A 587 -24.05 -20.15 37.96
C LEU A 587 -23.22 -20.38 36.69
N ARG A 588 -22.94 -21.65 36.41
CA ARG A 588 -22.27 -22.13 35.21
C ARG A 588 -23.26 -22.91 34.33
N ASN A 589 -22.93 -23.07 33.05
CA ASN A 589 -23.74 -23.86 32.13
C ASN A 589 -23.82 -25.32 32.61
N ASN A 590 -25.02 -25.90 32.60
CA ASN A 590 -25.37 -27.22 33.12
C ASN A 590 -25.25 -27.39 34.66
N ASP A 591 -25.19 -26.30 35.44
CA ASP A 591 -25.45 -26.39 36.89
C ASP A 591 -26.87 -26.92 37.16
N VAL A 592 -27.02 -27.68 38.24
CA VAL A 592 -28.31 -28.19 38.72
C VAL A 592 -28.58 -27.65 40.12
N ILE A 593 -29.70 -26.95 40.31
CA ILE A 593 -30.14 -26.41 41.61
C ILE A 593 -31.23 -27.32 42.17
N VAL A 594 -30.97 -27.97 43.29
CA VAL A 594 -31.92 -28.87 43.96
C VAL A 594 -32.53 -28.20 45.19
N VAL A 595 -33.85 -27.99 45.14
CA VAL A 595 -34.66 -27.37 46.19
C VAL A 595 -35.38 -28.44 46.99
N ASN A 596 -34.79 -28.77 48.15
CA ASN A 596 -35.29 -29.81 49.05
C ASN A 596 -36.64 -29.44 49.71
N ARG A 597 -37.38 -30.46 50.18
CA ARG A 597 -38.63 -30.30 50.94
C ARG A 597 -38.40 -29.70 52.33
N SER A 598 -39.41 -29.00 52.85
CA SER A 598 -39.47 -28.53 54.24
C SER A 598 -39.73 -29.71 55.19
N ASN A 599 -39.18 -29.65 56.41
CA ASN A 599 -39.37 -30.71 57.41
C ASN A 599 -40.86 -30.94 57.75
N LEU A 600 -41.69 -29.89 57.66
CA LEU A 600 -43.13 -29.95 57.91
C LEU A 600 -43.88 -30.67 56.79
N ALA A 601 -43.52 -30.45 55.52
CA ALA A 601 -44.15 -31.14 54.39
C ALA A 601 -43.88 -32.66 54.42
N THR A 602 -42.67 -33.07 54.80
CA THR A 602 -42.31 -34.49 54.95
C THR A 602 -43.14 -35.22 56.01
N ILE A 603 -43.62 -34.51 57.04
CA ILE A 603 -44.50 -35.05 58.09
C ILE A 603 -45.98 -34.99 57.66
N GLY A 604 -46.40 -33.94 56.95
CA GLY A 604 -47.78 -33.79 56.48
C GLY A 604 -48.24 -34.94 55.57
N ASP A 605 -47.42 -35.32 54.59
CA ASP A 605 -47.73 -36.41 53.65
C ASP A 605 -47.87 -37.78 54.37
N THR A 606 -47.10 -38.02 55.44
CA THR A 606 -47.16 -39.27 56.23
C THR A 606 -48.33 -39.30 57.20
N VAL A 607 -48.66 -38.18 57.86
CA VAL A 607 -49.85 -38.09 58.72
C VAL A 607 -51.15 -38.21 57.90
N GLY A 608 -51.19 -37.57 56.71
CA GLY A 608 -52.34 -37.67 55.81
C GLY A 608 -52.59 -39.08 55.27
N THR A 609 -51.55 -39.85 54.96
CA THR A 609 -51.71 -41.25 54.52
C THR A 609 -52.12 -42.20 55.64
N VAL A 610 -51.71 -41.96 56.89
CA VAL A 610 -52.05 -42.81 58.04
C VAL A 610 -53.46 -42.58 58.59
N LEU A 611 -54.00 -41.36 58.51
CA LEU A 611 -55.32 -41.02 59.09
C LEU A 611 -56.52 -41.27 58.15
N ASN A 612 -56.31 -41.37 56.84
CA ASN A 612 -57.39 -41.56 55.86
C ASN A 612 -58.27 -42.83 56.03
N PRO A 613 -57.88 -43.94 56.70
CA PRO A 613 -58.80 -45.03 57.01
C PRO A 613 -59.83 -44.71 58.10
N LEU A 614 -59.55 -43.75 58.99
CA LEU A 614 -60.32 -43.55 60.23
C LEU A 614 -61.54 -42.62 60.08
N GLY A 615 -61.64 -41.89 58.96
CA GLY A 615 -62.76 -40.99 58.67
C GLY A 615 -64.12 -41.67 58.43
N SER A 616 -64.14 -42.99 58.21
CA SER A 616 -65.37 -43.74 57.87
C SER A 616 -66.15 -44.27 59.08
N ILE A 617 -65.53 -44.34 60.26
CA ILE A 617 -66.07 -45.11 61.40
C ILE A 617 -67.12 -44.34 62.21
N PHE A 618 -67.09 -43.01 62.22
CA PHE A 618 -68.00 -42.19 63.05
C PHE A 618 -69.37 -41.86 62.42
N SER A 619 -69.71 -42.41 61.25
CA SER A 619 -71.04 -42.24 60.62
C SER A 619 -72.12 -43.23 61.11
N LEU A 620 -71.80 -44.15 62.04
CA LEU A 620 -72.67 -45.28 62.38
C LEU A 620 -73.52 -45.10 63.67
N PHE A 621 -73.33 -44.01 64.41
CA PHE A 621 -73.92 -43.83 65.76
C PHE A 621 -75.15 -42.91 65.84
N ASN A 622 -75.94 -42.80 64.76
CA ASN A 622 -77.17 -41.99 64.76
C ASN A 622 -78.41 -42.72 64.18
N PHE A 623 -78.41 -44.06 64.18
CA PHE A 623 -79.50 -44.89 63.61
C PHE A 623 -80.37 -45.62 64.65
N LEU A 624 -80.10 -45.50 65.95
CA LEU A 624 -80.83 -46.21 67.02
C LEU A 624 -81.40 -45.30 68.11
N ARG A 625 -82.33 -44.42 67.73
CA ARG A 625 -83.37 -43.93 68.65
C ARG A 625 -84.73 -43.67 67.98
N ILE A 626 -85.29 -44.71 67.38
CA ILE A 626 -86.74 -44.82 67.12
C ILE A 626 -87.21 -46.09 67.84
N LEU A 627 -87.65 -45.95 69.12
CA LEU A 627 -88.56 -46.85 69.86
C LEU A 627 -88.74 -46.47 71.35
N ARG A 628 -89.08 -45.21 71.64
CA ARG A 628 -89.93 -44.72 72.76
C ARG A 628 -89.81 -43.19 72.91
#